data_AF-A0A2V6CBC2-F1
#
_entry.id   AF-A0A2V6CBC2-F1
#
_cell.length_a   1.000
_cell.length_b   1.000
_cell.length_c   1.000
_cell.angle_alpha   90.00
_cell.angle_beta   90.00
_cell.angle_gamma   90.00
#
_symmetry.space_group_name_H-M   'P 1'
#
loop_
_entity.id
_entity.type
_entity.pdbx_description
1 polymer ?
#
loop_
_entity_poly.entity_id
_entity_poly.type
_entity_poly.pdbx_seq_one_letter_code
_entity_poly.pdbx_strand_id
1 'polypeptide(L)'
;MRPLPRTLTAGAMLLAIANAAYAEEKSPSTTDGTNSVASAISRSVSASPGAGLMNDWLRSESDFFRSWDIGGQFRAREEHKEYFAAAGQAGAVDFRKVGGDPDNTYLLLRERVHLGYQPCPWFAAFVEGQGSSSTGDDRNPNPESDGPFDLRQAYVWLGDAKAFPLTAKVGRQELSYGDERFVGAFDWNNLGRVF
;
A
#
# COMPACT_ATOMS: atom_id res chain seq x y z
N MET A 1 12.56 -35.21 12.59
CA MET A 1 11.68 -34.16 13.17
C MET A 1 11.13 -33.31 12.04
N ARG A 2 9.80 -33.26 11.88
CA ARG A 2 9.08 -32.52 10.82
C ARG A 2 9.03 -31.02 11.16
N PRO A 3 9.25 -30.09 10.21
CA PRO A 3 8.85 -28.69 10.37
C PRO A 3 7.36 -28.50 10.05
N LEU A 4 6.67 -27.70 10.87
CA LEU A 4 5.27 -27.29 10.68
C LEU A 4 5.14 -26.17 9.64
N PRO A 5 4.04 -26.10 8.86
CA PRO A 5 3.86 -25.12 7.80
C PRO A 5 3.34 -23.79 8.36
N ARG A 6 3.88 -22.67 7.87
CA ARG A 6 3.29 -21.34 8.07
C ARG A 6 2.38 -21.03 6.89
N THR A 7 1.08 -20.93 7.17
CA THR A 7 0.07 -20.39 6.26
C THR A 7 0.31 -18.90 6.03
N LEU A 8 0.67 -18.54 4.80
CA LEU A 8 0.58 -17.18 4.27
C LEU A 8 -0.74 -17.08 3.52
N THR A 9 -1.69 -16.31 4.03
CA THR A 9 -2.91 -15.96 3.29
C THR A 9 -2.66 -14.65 2.54
N ALA A 10 -3.04 -14.66 1.27
CA ALA A 10 -2.64 -13.74 0.23
C ALA A 10 -3.28 -12.35 0.33
N GLY A 11 -2.52 -11.35 -0.12
CA GLY A 11 -3.00 -10.00 -0.39
C GLY A 11 -2.02 -9.31 -1.33
N ALA A 12 -1.88 -9.82 -2.56
CA ALA A 12 -1.05 -9.22 -3.60
C ALA A 12 -1.86 -9.08 -4.88
N MET A 13 -2.36 -7.88 -5.14
CA MET A 13 -2.75 -7.48 -6.49
C MET A 13 -1.51 -6.83 -7.11
N LEU A 14 -0.68 -7.64 -7.76
CA LEU A 14 0.45 -7.22 -8.57
C LEU A 14 0.00 -7.20 -10.03
N LEU A 15 -0.23 -6.02 -10.59
CA LEU A 15 -0.38 -5.85 -12.03
C LEU A 15 1.03 -5.63 -12.61
N ALA A 16 1.65 -6.70 -13.11
CA ALA A 16 2.87 -6.62 -13.89
C ALA A 16 2.54 -6.90 -15.35
N ILE A 17 2.63 -5.87 -16.20
CA ILE A 17 2.59 -6.03 -17.66
C ILE A 17 4.01 -6.41 -18.09
N ALA A 18 4.24 -7.68 -18.38
CA ALA A 18 5.49 -8.16 -18.98
C ALA A 18 5.31 -8.25 -20.50
N ASN A 19 5.99 -7.38 -21.25
CA ASN A 19 6.20 -7.56 -22.68
C ASN A 19 7.36 -8.54 -22.88
N ALA A 20 7.05 -9.81 -23.17
CA ALA A 20 8.04 -10.75 -23.70
C ALA A 20 7.83 -10.85 -25.22
N ALA A 21 8.83 -10.36 -25.95
CA ALA A 21 8.89 -10.36 -27.40
C ALA A 21 8.95 -11.78 -27.99
N TYR A 22 8.37 -11.90 -29.17
CA TYR A 22 8.37 -13.05 -30.07
C TYR A 22 9.75 -13.65 -30.33
N ALA A 23 9.85 -14.98 -30.26
CA ALA A 23 10.61 -15.77 -31.22
C ALA A 23 10.01 -17.19 -31.28
N GLU A 24 9.53 -17.53 -32.46
CA GLU A 24 8.95 -18.80 -32.88
C GLU A 24 10.09 -19.68 -33.41
N GLU A 25 10.28 -20.90 -32.88
CA GLU A 25 10.89 -21.97 -33.68
C GLU A 25 10.46 -23.38 -33.23
N LYS A 26 10.35 -24.24 -34.25
CA LYS A 26 9.53 -25.45 -34.40
C LYS A 26 10.28 -26.71 -33.93
N SER A 27 9.59 -27.64 -33.28
CA SER A 27 10.06 -29.02 -32.90
C SER A 27 10.41 -29.88 -34.16
N PRO A 28 11.15 -31.04 -34.12
CA PRO A 28 11.03 -32.12 -33.11
C PRO A 28 12.27 -33.05 -32.81
N SER A 29 12.08 -33.93 -31.81
CA SER A 29 12.55 -35.33 -31.70
C SER A 29 13.70 -35.72 -30.72
N THR A 30 13.34 -36.72 -29.89
CA THR A 30 14.09 -37.89 -29.36
C THR A 30 15.17 -37.74 -28.26
N THR A 31 14.77 -38.26 -27.09
CA THR A 31 15.44 -39.05 -26.03
C THR A 31 16.98 -39.16 -25.98
N ASP A 32 17.51 -38.78 -24.80
CA ASP A 32 18.54 -39.46 -23.96
C ASP A 32 19.66 -38.52 -23.50
N GLY A 33 19.73 -38.32 -22.17
CA GLY A 33 20.75 -37.48 -21.54
C GLY A 33 20.28 -36.90 -20.21
N THR A 34 19.97 -37.76 -19.26
CA THR A 34 19.76 -37.39 -17.85
C THR A 34 20.97 -36.63 -17.30
N ASN A 35 20.69 -35.51 -16.63
CA ASN A 35 21.54 -34.79 -15.67
C ASN A 35 22.56 -33.78 -16.22
N SER A 36 22.12 -32.62 -16.73
CA SER A 36 22.90 -31.36 -16.60
C SER A 36 22.13 -30.06 -16.88
N VAL A 37 21.01 -30.09 -17.62
CA VAL A 37 20.28 -28.86 -17.99
C VAL A 37 19.33 -28.32 -16.90
N ALA A 38 18.83 -29.17 -15.99
CA ALA A 38 17.95 -28.73 -14.90
C ALA A 38 18.64 -27.79 -13.89
N SER A 39 19.98 -27.80 -13.82
CA SER A 39 20.73 -26.93 -12.92
C SER A 39 21.07 -25.56 -13.52
N ALA A 40 20.84 -25.36 -14.82
CA ALA A 40 21.12 -24.10 -15.50
C ALA A 40 19.91 -23.14 -15.52
N ILE A 41 18.68 -23.65 -15.33
CA ILE A 41 17.45 -22.85 -15.37
C ILE A 41 17.12 -22.23 -14.00
N SER A 42 17.71 -22.71 -12.90
CA SER A 42 17.38 -22.23 -11.55
C SER A 42 18.17 -20.99 -11.09
N ARG A 43 18.96 -20.34 -11.95
CA ARG A 43 19.94 -19.32 -11.53
C ARG A 43 19.65 -17.87 -11.96
N SER A 44 18.40 -17.48 -12.23
CA SER A 44 18.13 -16.09 -12.64
C SER A 44 16.93 -15.39 -12.02
N VAL A 45 16.35 -15.89 -10.93
CA VAL A 45 15.33 -15.12 -10.19
C VAL A 45 15.65 -15.06 -8.71
N SER A 46 16.82 -14.50 -8.40
CA SER A 46 17.08 -13.89 -7.09
C SER A 46 17.39 -12.41 -7.27
N ALA A 47 16.74 -11.75 -8.23
CA ALA A 47 16.65 -10.31 -8.17
C ALA A 47 15.80 -10.02 -6.92
N SER A 48 16.43 -9.51 -5.86
CA SER A 48 15.68 -8.85 -4.78
C SER A 48 14.65 -7.95 -5.46
N PRO A 49 13.38 -7.97 -5.01
CA PRO A 49 12.37 -7.08 -5.56
C PRO A 49 12.95 -5.66 -5.62
N GLY A 50 12.93 -5.05 -6.80
CA GLY A 50 13.34 -3.66 -6.97
C GLY A 50 12.49 -2.75 -6.09
N ALA A 51 12.98 -1.55 -5.78
CA ALA A 51 12.27 -0.62 -4.89
C ALA A 51 11.18 0.19 -5.60
N GLY A 52 10.72 -0.29 -6.75
CA GLY A 52 9.77 0.39 -7.63
C GLY A 52 10.47 1.23 -8.69
N LEU A 53 9.76 1.49 -9.79
CA LEU A 53 10.31 2.12 -11.00
C LEU A 53 11.03 3.44 -10.71
N MET A 54 10.45 4.32 -9.89
CA MET A 54 11.02 5.63 -9.60
C MET A 54 12.29 5.52 -8.74
N ASN A 55 12.26 4.76 -7.66
CA ASN A 55 13.43 4.57 -6.80
C ASN A 55 14.56 3.82 -7.53
N ASP A 56 14.23 2.81 -8.35
CA ASP A 56 15.22 2.07 -9.14
C ASP A 56 15.87 2.98 -10.18
N TRP A 57 15.09 3.84 -10.85
CA TRP A 57 15.61 4.86 -11.76
C TRP A 57 16.51 5.87 -11.04
N LEU A 58 16.08 6.45 -9.92
CA LEU A 58 16.88 7.40 -9.13
C LEU A 58 18.21 6.78 -8.68
N ARG A 59 18.19 5.52 -8.24
CA ARG A 59 19.40 4.81 -7.80
C ARG A 59 20.32 4.43 -8.95
N SER A 60 19.81 4.34 -10.19
CA SER A 60 20.64 4.17 -11.38
C SER A 60 21.40 5.45 -11.74
N GLU A 61 20.87 6.62 -11.35
CA GLU A 61 21.48 7.92 -11.60
C GLU A 61 22.56 8.27 -10.57
N SER A 62 22.32 7.96 -9.29
CA SER A 62 23.28 8.24 -8.21
C SER A 62 23.12 7.33 -7.00
N ASP A 63 24.25 6.91 -6.43
CA ASP A 63 24.30 6.18 -5.16
C ASP A 63 23.71 6.98 -3.99
N PHE A 64 23.59 8.31 -4.12
CA PHE A 64 22.92 9.17 -3.15
C PHE A 64 21.50 8.67 -2.83
N PHE A 65 20.75 8.22 -3.85
CA PHE A 65 19.34 7.79 -3.69
C PHE A 65 19.18 6.40 -3.07
N ARG A 66 20.27 5.69 -2.74
CA ARG A 66 20.17 4.38 -2.07
C ARG A 66 19.63 4.47 -0.65
N SER A 67 19.89 5.57 0.03
CA SER A 67 19.38 5.84 1.39
C SER A 67 18.02 6.52 1.40
N TRP A 68 17.46 6.86 0.23
CA TRP A 68 16.17 7.51 0.12
C TRP A 68 15.11 6.56 -0.45
N ASP A 69 13.88 6.80 -0.02
CA ASP A 69 12.67 6.19 -0.54
C ASP A 69 11.68 7.29 -0.86
N ILE A 70 11.28 7.41 -2.12
CA ILE A 70 10.38 8.46 -2.58
C ILE A 70 9.24 7.79 -3.33
N GLY A 71 8.02 8.08 -2.90
CA GLY A 71 6.86 7.46 -3.48
C GLY A 71 5.57 8.16 -3.13
N GLY A 72 4.49 7.56 -3.63
CA GLY A 72 3.16 8.07 -3.40
C GLY A 72 2.09 7.11 -3.90
N GLN A 73 0.85 7.44 -3.57
CA GLN A 73 -0.35 6.73 -3.95
C GLN A 73 -1.39 7.74 -4.42
N PHE A 74 -2.07 7.41 -5.50
CA PHE A 74 -3.31 8.08 -5.90
C PHE A 74 -4.43 7.04 -5.88
N ARG A 75 -5.59 7.43 -5.35
CA ARG A 75 -6.80 6.60 -5.34
C ARG A 75 -8.00 7.46 -5.69
N ALA A 76 -8.72 7.05 -6.72
CA ALA A 76 -10.06 7.54 -7.01
C ALA A 76 -11.08 6.45 -6.68
N ARG A 77 -12.17 6.85 -6.04
CA ARG A 77 -13.26 5.93 -5.72
C ARG A 77 -14.60 6.65 -5.76
N GLU A 78 -15.53 6.12 -6.52
CA GLU A 78 -16.94 6.48 -6.41
C GLU A 78 -17.60 5.68 -5.29
N GLU A 79 -18.43 6.33 -4.47
CA GLU A 79 -19.37 5.67 -3.59
C GLU A 79 -20.79 6.11 -3.92
N HIS A 80 -21.65 5.14 -4.24
CA HIS A 80 -23.10 5.32 -4.33
C HIS A 80 -23.73 4.67 -3.09
N LYS A 81 -24.51 5.44 -2.33
CA LYS A 81 -25.18 4.98 -1.12
C LYS A 81 -26.67 5.27 -1.20
N GLU A 82 -27.46 4.25 -0.90
CA GLU A 82 -28.90 4.35 -0.72
C GLU A 82 -29.22 3.99 0.74
N TYR A 83 -30.14 4.73 1.37
CA TYR A 83 -30.67 4.42 2.71
C TYR A 83 -29.60 4.29 3.82
N PHE A 84 -28.46 5.00 3.68
CA PHE A 84 -27.31 4.85 4.58
C PHE A 84 -27.18 5.99 5.59
N ALA A 85 -27.29 7.24 5.16
CA ALA A 85 -27.18 8.40 6.04
C ALA A 85 -28.06 9.55 5.51
N ALA A 86 -28.92 10.11 6.36
CA ALA A 86 -29.76 11.24 5.97
C ALA A 86 -28.89 12.50 5.75
N ALA A 87 -29.03 13.15 4.59
CA ALA A 87 -28.35 14.40 4.30
C ALA A 87 -28.67 15.47 5.36
N GLY A 88 -27.64 16.15 5.88
CA GLY A 88 -27.79 17.23 6.87
C GLY A 88 -28.09 16.79 8.32
N GLN A 89 -28.18 15.49 8.63
CA GLN A 89 -28.29 15.01 10.02
C GLN A 89 -27.21 13.99 10.36
N ALA A 90 -26.16 14.45 11.05
CA ALA A 90 -25.07 13.61 11.52
C ALA A 90 -25.59 12.46 12.41
N GLY A 91 -25.28 11.21 12.03
CA GLY A 91 -25.66 10.01 12.78
C GLY A 91 -27.06 9.47 12.51
N ALA A 92 -27.88 10.13 11.68
CA ALA A 92 -29.18 9.62 11.28
C ALA A 92 -29.02 8.60 10.15
N VAL A 93 -29.19 7.31 10.47
CA VAL A 93 -29.40 6.25 9.47
C VAL A 93 -30.89 6.23 9.13
N ASP A 94 -31.27 6.61 7.90
CA ASP A 94 -32.67 6.55 7.47
C ASP A 94 -32.89 5.40 6.48
N PHE A 95 -33.41 4.29 7.01
CA PHE A 95 -33.79 3.12 6.22
C PHE A 95 -35.17 3.27 5.55
N ARG A 96 -35.81 4.44 5.67
CA ARG A 96 -37.13 4.72 5.11
C ARG A 96 -37.02 5.94 4.20
N LYS A 97 -37.80 5.99 3.13
CA LYS A 97 -37.87 7.15 2.24
C LYS A 97 -38.73 8.29 2.82
N VAL A 98 -38.68 8.52 4.14
CA VAL A 98 -39.63 9.43 4.83
C VAL A 98 -38.89 10.62 5.41
N GLY A 99 -38.88 11.74 4.67
CA GLY A 99 -38.39 13.03 5.17
C GLY A 99 -37.16 13.62 4.48
N GLY A 100 -36.66 13.01 3.39
CA GLY A 100 -35.53 13.54 2.62
C GLY A 100 -35.13 12.66 1.43
N ASP A 101 -34.00 13.00 0.82
CA ASP A 101 -33.31 12.17 -0.17
C ASP A 101 -32.37 11.18 0.56
N PRO A 102 -32.65 9.86 0.51
CA PRO A 102 -31.81 8.85 1.15
C PRO A 102 -30.60 8.45 0.28
N ASP A 103 -30.50 8.98 -0.94
CA ASP A 103 -29.47 8.63 -1.91
C ASP A 103 -28.35 9.67 -1.85
N ASN A 104 -27.10 9.21 -1.93
CA ASN A 104 -25.93 10.09 -1.96
C ASN A 104 -24.83 9.44 -2.81
N THR A 105 -24.41 10.14 -3.85
CA THR A 105 -23.39 9.67 -4.79
C THR A 105 -22.25 10.65 -4.85
N TYR A 106 -21.04 10.21 -4.51
CA TYR A 106 -19.89 11.10 -4.45
C TYR A 106 -18.60 10.42 -4.91
N LEU A 107 -17.70 11.24 -5.45
CA LEU A 107 -16.37 10.86 -5.85
C LEU A 107 -15.38 11.23 -4.75
N LEU A 108 -14.59 10.26 -4.32
CA LEU A 108 -13.51 10.38 -3.37
C LEU A 108 -12.17 10.34 -4.10
N LEU A 109 -11.31 11.30 -3.79
CA LEU A 109 -9.93 11.34 -4.22
C LEU A 109 -9.02 11.31 -2.99
N ARG A 110 -8.00 10.46 -3.02
CA ARG A 110 -6.96 10.37 -2.01
C ARG A 110 -5.59 10.35 -2.67
N GLU A 111 -4.74 11.24 -2.21
CA GLU A 111 -3.35 11.36 -2.64
C GLU A 111 -2.46 11.22 -1.42
N ARG A 112 -1.43 10.39 -1.50
CA ARG A 112 -0.38 10.29 -0.49
C ARG A 112 0.96 10.46 -1.17
N VAL A 113 1.84 11.23 -0.57
CA VAL A 113 3.24 11.27 -0.97
C VAL A 113 4.11 11.13 0.26
N HIS A 114 5.21 10.39 0.12
CA HIS A 114 6.10 10.10 1.23
C HIS A 114 7.56 10.23 0.86
N LEU A 115 8.35 10.44 1.92
CA LEU A 115 9.79 10.48 1.90
C LEU A 115 10.31 9.64 3.07
N GLY A 116 11.06 8.59 2.74
CA GLY A 116 11.81 7.78 3.66
C GLY A 116 13.31 8.05 3.55
N TYR A 117 14.01 8.00 4.68
CA TYR A 117 15.46 8.14 4.75
C TYR A 117 16.06 7.09 5.68
N GLN A 118 16.93 6.23 5.14
CA GLN A 118 17.62 5.15 5.85
C GLN A 118 19.11 5.09 5.44
N PRO A 119 19.98 5.89 6.09
CA PRO A 119 21.41 5.91 5.81
C PRO A 119 22.16 4.70 6.37
N CYS A 120 21.61 4.03 7.39
CA CYS A 120 22.23 2.88 8.05
C CYS A 120 21.18 1.89 8.57
N PRO A 121 21.58 0.65 8.92
CA PRO A 121 20.61 -0.38 9.32
C PRO A 121 19.83 -0.10 10.62
N TRP A 122 20.36 0.74 11.51
CA TRP A 122 19.78 1.01 12.83
C TRP A 122 18.94 2.29 12.89
N PHE A 123 18.90 3.11 11.83
CA PHE A 123 18.16 4.37 11.81
C PHE A 123 17.37 4.52 10.52
N ALA A 124 16.08 4.82 10.64
CA ALA A 124 15.28 5.32 9.53
C ALA A 124 14.37 6.46 9.99
N ALA A 125 14.02 7.36 9.08
CA ALA A 125 13.01 8.39 9.27
C ALA A 125 12.00 8.31 8.12
N PHE A 126 10.75 8.63 8.41
CA PHE A 126 9.67 8.60 7.42
C PHE A 126 8.70 9.75 7.66
N VAL A 127 8.29 10.38 6.57
CA VAL A 127 7.23 11.38 6.57
C VAL A 127 6.29 11.11 5.39
N GLU A 128 5.00 11.21 5.63
CA GLU A 128 3.97 11.06 4.61
C GLU A 128 2.91 12.15 4.81
N GLY A 129 2.63 12.85 3.73
CA GLY A 129 1.49 13.75 3.66
C GLY A 129 0.36 13.13 2.84
N GLN A 130 -0.87 13.56 3.12
CA GLN A 130 -2.07 13.07 2.47
C GLN A 130 -3.03 14.20 2.13
N GLY A 131 -3.51 14.23 0.90
CA GLY A 131 -4.69 15.01 0.51
C GLY A 131 -5.89 14.08 0.38
N SER A 132 -7.03 14.46 0.95
CA SER A 132 -8.27 13.69 0.84
C SER A 132 -9.44 14.61 0.54
N SER A 133 -10.10 14.40 -0.58
CA SER A 133 -11.23 15.22 -1.01
C SER A 133 -12.42 14.37 -1.42
N SER A 134 -13.60 15.00 -1.35
CA SER A 134 -14.87 14.40 -1.72
C SER A 134 -15.67 15.42 -2.54
N THR A 135 -16.19 14.99 -3.68
CA THR A 135 -16.95 15.82 -4.64
C THR A 135 -18.34 15.24 -4.84
N GLY A 136 -19.37 16.07 -4.72
CA GLY A 136 -20.78 15.66 -4.86
C GLY A 136 -21.37 15.04 -3.59
N ASP A 137 -20.69 15.16 -2.45
CA ASP A 137 -21.17 14.60 -1.19
C ASP A 137 -22.11 15.56 -0.47
N ASP A 138 -23.35 15.13 -0.27
CA ASP A 138 -24.40 15.92 0.35
C ASP A 138 -24.31 16.00 1.89
N ARG A 139 -23.36 15.28 2.50
CA ARG A 139 -23.13 15.30 3.96
C ARG A 139 -22.41 16.56 4.39
N ASN A 140 -22.95 17.24 5.41
CA ASN A 140 -22.35 18.41 6.03
C ASN A 140 -22.41 18.31 7.58
N PRO A 141 -21.26 18.31 8.29
CA PRO A 141 -19.89 18.38 7.78
C PRO A 141 -19.50 17.14 6.96
N ASN A 142 -18.62 17.31 5.97
CA ASN A 142 -18.15 16.23 5.09
C ASN A 142 -17.11 15.37 5.83
N PRO A 143 -17.41 14.08 6.13
CA PRO A 143 -16.53 13.24 6.91
C PRO A 143 -15.41 12.57 6.09
N GLU A 144 -15.42 12.71 4.75
CA GLU A 144 -14.45 12.06 3.84
C GLU A 144 -13.44 13.05 3.26
N SER A 145 -13.52 14.33 3.63
CA SER A 145 -12.58 15.37 3.20
C SER A 145 -11.84 15.92 4.41
N ASP A 146 -10.52 16.01 4.32
CA ASP A 146 -9.68 16.61 5.36
C ASP A 146 -8.59 17.45 4.68
N GLY A 147 -8.65 18.76 4.94
CA GLY A 147 -7.76 19.78 4.39
C GLY A 147 -7.56 19.74 2.86
N PRO A 148 -6.68 20.60 2.32
CA PRO A 148 -6.10 20.39 1.00
C PRO A 148 -4.98 19.32 1.06
N PHE A 149 -4.21 19.27 2.15
CA PHE A 149 -3.11 18.32 2.35
C PHE A 149 -2.63 18.34 3.82
N ASP A 150 -2.61 17.19 4.48
CA ASP A 150 -2.29 17.03 5.91
C ASP A 150 -1.12 16.08 6.17
N LEU A 151 -0.44 16.25 7.32
CA LEU A 151 0.60 15.33 7.76
C LEU A 151 -0.02 14.02 8.27
N ARG A 152 0.11 12.94 7.51
CA ARG A 152 -0.46 11.63 7.85
C ARG A 152 0.46 10.82 8.75
N GLN A 153 1.73 10.64 8.38
CA GLN A 153 2.70 9.88 9.17
C GLN A 153 4.00 10.68 9.32
N ALA A 154 4.62 10.57 10.48
CA ALA A 154 5.91 11.15 10.79
C ALA A 154 6.54 10.37 11.94
N TYR A 155 7.54 9.53 11.64
CA TYR A 155 8.17 8.70 12.66
C TYR A 155 9.65 8.46 12.37
N VAL A 156 10.35 8.03 13.42
CA VAL A 156 11.70 7.48 13.35
C VAL A 156 11.71 6.03 13.80
N TRP A 157 12.54 5.22 13.16
CA TRP A 157 12.86 3.86 13.55
C TRP A 157 14.28 3.81 14.09
N LEU A 158 14.45 3.16 15.25
CA LEU A 158 15.71 3.01 15.95
C LEU A 158 15.98 1.54 16.26
N GLY A 159 17.20 1.07 15.99
CA GLY A 159 17.67 -0.27 16.29
C GLY A 159 17.71 -1.20 15.08
N ASP A 160 18.59 -2.18 15.15
CA ASP A 160 18.73 -3.27 14.18
C ASP A 160 18.44 -4.59 14.90
N ALA A 161 17.31 -5.22 14.57
CA ALA A 161 16.87 -6.48 15.18
C ALA A 161 17.87 -7.64 15.00
N LYS A 162 18.79 -7.56 14.03
CA LYS A 162 19.86 -8.55 13.82
C LYS A 162 20.99 -8.39 14.84
N ALA A 163 21.24 -7.17 15.28
CA ALA A 163 22.33 -6.84 16.22
C ALA A 163 21.84 -6.75 17.67
N PHE A 164 20.61 -6.30 17.90
CA PHE A 164 20.02 -6.10 19.21
C PHE A 164 18.52 -6.42 19.18
N PRO A 165 17.97 -7.19 20.14
CA PRO A 165 16.59 -7.68 20.07
C PRO A 165 15.52 -6.61 20.28
N LEU A 166 15.90 -5.38 20.62
CA LEU A 166 14.98 -4.27 20.83
C LEU A 166 15.09 -3.25 19.70
N THR A 167 13.96 -2.90 19.13
CA THR A 167 13.79 -1.80 18.19
C THR A 167 12.67 -0.89 18.67
N ALA A 168 12.74 0.40 18.32
CA ALA A 168 11.71 1.37 18.66
C ALA A 168 11.26 2.12 17.42
N LYS A 169 9.95 2.29 17.28
CA LYS A 169 9.33 3.17 16.28
C LYS A 169 8.57 4.26 17.02
N VAL A 170 8.98 5.52 16.82
CA VAL A 170 8.52 6.67 17.62
C VAL A 170 8.01 7.75 16.69
N GLY A 171 6.79 8.22 16.94
CA GLY A 171 6.12 9.26 16.15
C GLY A 171 4.74 8.81 15.67
N ARG A 172 4.12 9.64 14.82
CA ARG A 172 2.80 9.39 14.24
C ARG A 172 2.90 8.33 13.16
N GLN A 173 2.17 7.24 13.31
CA GLN A 173 2.31 6.07 12.45
C GLN A 173 0.99 5.33 12.25
N GLU A 174 0.91 4.60 11.15
CA GLU A 174 -0.15 3.61 10.98
C GLU A 174 0.11 2.37 11.86
N LEU A 175 -0.93 1.93 12.58
CA LEU A 175 -0.91 0.74 13.42
C LEU A 175 -2.05 -0.19 13.00
N SER A 176 -1.73 -1.44 12.70
CA SER A 176 -2.70 -2.49 12.40
C SER A 176 -2.32 -3.77 13.12
N TYR A 177 -3.12 -4.15 14.12
CA TYR A 177 -2.87 -5.28 15.01
C TYR A 177 -4.10 -6.18 15.15
N GLY A 178 -3.87 -7.50 15.06
CA GLY A 178 -4.90 -8.52 15.23
C GLY A 178 -5.96 -8.51 14.13
N ASP A 179 -5.55 -8.35 12.87
CA ASP A 179 -6.43 -8.13 11.72
C ASP A 179 -7.41 -6.95 11.95
N GLU A 180 -6.87 -5.84 12.47
CA GLU A 180 -7.64 -4.64 12.85
C GLU A 180 -8.61 -4.80 14.03
N ARG A 181 -8.61 -5.93 14.77
CA ARG A 181 -9.48 -6.13 15.94
C ARG A 181 -8.99 -5.46 17.23
N PHE A 182 -7.70 -5.19 17.36
CA PHE A 182 -7.15 -4.44 18.50
C PHE A 182 -6.90 -2.99 18.14
N VAL A 183 -6.19 -2.77 17.04
CA VAL A 183 -5.91 -1.45 16.47
C VAL A 183 -6.02 -1.59 14.96
N GLY A 184 -6.78 -0.73 14.31
CA GLY A 184 -7.02 -0.78 12.87
C GLY A 184 -6.81 0.58 12.23
N ALA A 185 -6.06 0.57 11.14
CA ALA A 185 -5.81 1.76 10.32
C ALA A 185 -7.06 2.17 9.54
N PHE A 186 -7.96 1.22 9.25
CA PHE A 186 -9.18 1.49 8.47
C PHE A 186 -8.87 2.17 7.13
N ASP A 187 -7.86 1.64 6.40
CA ASP A 187 -7.36 2.25 5.16
C ASP A 187 -8.38 2.25 4.01
N TRP A 188 -9.49 1.50 4.15
CA TRP A 188 -10.60 1.60 3.22
C TRP A 188 -11.16 3.02 3.14
N ASN A 189 -11.25 3.75 4.26
CA ASN A 189 -11.78 5.12 4.30
C ASN A 189 -10.90 6.11 3.51
N ASN A 190 -11.47 7.24 3.09
CA ASN A 190 -10.71 8.26 2.37
C ASN A 190 -9.60 8.90 3.24
N LEU A 191 -9.80 8.99 4.55
CA LEU A 191 -8.84 9.58 5.49
C LEU A 191 -7.86 8.54 6.04
N GLY A 192 -8.34 7.40 6.53
CA GLY A 192 -7.51 6.41 7.24
C GLY A 192 -6.95 6.91 8.58
N ARG A 193 -6.63 5.99 9.49
CA ARG A 193 -6.25 6.29 10.88
C ARG A 193 -4.76 6.08 11.11
N VAL A 194 -4.23 6.90 12.01
CA VAL A 194 -2.83 6.96 12.42
C VAL A 194 -2.76 7.38 13.89
N PHE A 195 -1.72 6.94 14.59
CA PHE A 195 -1.58 7.01 16.04
C PHE A 195 -0.23 7.61 16.44
#